data_AF-A0A6J6SMQ1-F1
#
_entry.id   AF-A0A6J6SMQ1-F1
#
_cell.length_a   1.000
_cell.length_b   1.000
_cell.length_c   1.000
_cell.angle_alpha   90.00
_cell.angle_beta   90.00
_cell.angle_gamma   90.00
#
_symmetry.space_group_name_H-M   'P 1'
#
loop_
_entity.id
_entity.type
_entity.pdbx_description
1 polymer ?
#
loop_
_entity_poly.entity_id
_entity_poly.type
_entity_poly.pdbx_seq_one_letter_code
_entity_poly.pdbx_strand_id
1 'polypeptide(L)' 'MQDMKMTGALTQVWITVTDADGSSRLESRWTSAEQATVLHATHAA' A
#
# COMPACT_ATOMS: atom_id res chain seq x y z
N MET A 1 -13.25 -0.60 13.99
CA MET A 1 -12.63 -0.88 12.68
C MET A 1 -13.60 -0.31 11.66
N GLN A 2 -13.32 0.88 11.11
CA GLN A 2 -14.26 1.57 10.21
C GLN A 2 -14.42 0.73 8.93
N ASP A 3 -15.63 0.23 8.70
CA ASP A 3 -16.09 -0.32 7.42
C ASP A 3 -16.17 0.84 6.42
N MET A 4 -15.02 1.20 5.86
CA MET A 4 -14.96 2.21 4.82
C MET A 4 -15.41 1.52 3.53
N LYS A 5 -16.69 1.67 3.17
CA LYS A 5 -17.22 1.34 1.85
C LYS A 5 -16.41 2.07 0.78
N MET A 6 -15.31 1.47 0.34
CA MET A 6 -14.52 1.92 -0.80
C MET A 6 -15.29 1.55 -2.06
N THR A 7 -16.16 2.47 -2.51
CA THR A 7 -16.96 2.34 -3.73
C THR A 7 -16.20 2.77 -5.00
N GLY A 8 -14.89 3.00 -4.91
CA GLY A 8 -13.99 3.30 -6.04
C GLY A 8 -13.15 2.09 -6.46
N ALA A 9 -12.63 2.09 -7.69
CA ALA A 9 -11.77 1.02 -8.20
C ALA A 9 -10.55 0.79 -7.27
N LEU A 10 -10.44 -0.42 -6.72
CA LEU A 10 -9.31 -0.83 -5.89
C LEU A 10 -8.12 -1.19 -6.79
N THR A 11 -6.94 -0.69 -6.42
CA THR A 11 -5.67 -1.00 -7.06
C THR A 11 -4.80 -1.79 -6.10
N GLN A 12 -4.13 -2.82 -6.61
CA GLN A 12 -3.15 -3.57 -5.83
C GLN A 12 -1.81 -2.82 -5.83
N VAL A 13 -1.23 -2.63 -4.67
CA VAL A 13 0.12 -2.08 -4.50
C VAL A 13 1.01 -3.05 -3.74
N TRP A 14 2.30 -3.00 -4.02
CA TRP A 14 3.33 -3.76 -3.31
C TRP A 14 4.13 -2.79 -2.45
N ILE A 15 4.23 -3.09 -1.16
CA ILE A 15 5.04 -2.29 -0.23
C ILE A 15 6.13 -3.15 0.38
N THR A 16 7.28 -2.54 0.65
CA THR A 16 8.32 -3.18 1.46
C THR A 16 8.01 -2.91 2.93
N VAL A 17 7.91 -3.97 3.71
CA VAL A 17 7.75 -3.90 5.17
C VAL A 17 9.02 -4.40 5.81
N THR A 18 9.58 -3.61 6.70
CA THR A 18 10.72 -4.00 7.53
C THR A 18 10.19 -4.41 8.89
N ASP A 19 10.44 -5.66 9.24
CA ASP A 19 10.10 -6.24 10.53
C ASP A 19 11.04 -5.72 11.63
N ALA A 20 10.66 -5.93 12.89
CA ALA A 20 11.44 -5.48 14.04
C ALA A 20 12.82 -6.15 14.15
N ASP A 21 12.99 -7.32 13.51
CA ASP A 21 14.27 -8.03 13.39
C ASP A 21 15.17 -7.48 12.27
N GLY A 22 14.69 -6.46 11.52
CA GLY A 22 15.39 -5.86 10.39
C GLY A 22 15.20 -6.62 9.08
N SER A 23 14.44 -7.72 9.06
CA SER A 23 14.10 -8.43 7.83
C SER A 23 13.15 -7.60 6.98
N SER A 24 13.37 -7.56 5.66
CA SER A 24 12.46 -6.90 4.73
C SER A 24 11.68 -7.93 3.91
N ARG A 25 10.36 -7.71 3.78
CA ARG A 25 9.49 -8.50 2.90
C ARG A 25 8.58 -7.61 2.06
N LEU A 26 8.14 -8.13 0.92
CA LEU A 26 7.10 -7.50 0.10
C LEU A 26 5.72 -7.94 0.58
N GLU A 27 4.84 -6.98 0.83
CA GLU A 27 3.42 -7.24 1.12
C GLU A 27 2.54 -6.59 0.05
N SER A 28 1.61 -7.38 -0.49
CA SER A 28 0.56 -6.85 -1.37
C SER A 28 -0.60 -6.30 -0.55
N ARG A 29 -1.06 -5.09 -0.86
CA ARG A 29 -2.24 -4.47 -0.23
C ARG A 29 -3.16 -3.88 -1.30
N TRP A 30 -4.47 -3.95 -1.05
CA TRP A 30 -5.46 -3.25 -1.87
C TRP A 30 -5.69 -1.85 -1.30
N THR A 31 -5.69 -0.85 -2.16
CA THR A 31 -5.90 0.55 -1.80
C THR A 31 -6.69 1.26 -2.89
N SER A 32 -7.21 2.46 -2.64
CA SER A 32 -7.84 3.24 -3.71
C SER A 32 -6.78 3.82 -4.66
N ALA A 33 -7.15 4.06 -5.91
CA ALA A 33 -6.21 4.52 -6.94
C ALA A 33 -5.53 5.87 -6.58
N GLU A 34 -6.23 6.76 -5.88
CA GLU A 34 -5.68 8.04 -5.42
C GLU A 34 -4.54 7.84 -4.40
N GLN A 35 -4.68 6.85 -3.50
CA GLN A 35 -3.67 6.51 -2.50
C GLN A 35 -2.50 5.75 -3.11
N ALA A 36 -2.74 4.92 -4.13
CA ALA A 36 -1.69 4.22 -4.86
C ALA A 36 -0.69 5.19 -5.52
N THR A 37 -1.16 6.32 -6.04
CA THR A 37 -0.32 7.35 -6.69
C THR A 37 0.66 7.97 -5.70
N VAL A 38 0.22 8.25 -4.46
CA VAL A 38 1.08 8.79 -3.39
C VAL A 38 2.13 7.77 -2.96
N LEU A 39 1.77 6.49 -2.87
CA LEU A 39 2.71 5.42 -2.48
C LEU A 39 3.78 5.19 -3.54
N HIS A 40 3.45 5.29 -4.82
CA HIS A 40 4.42 5.12 -5.91
C HIS A 40 5.44 6.26 -5.98
N ALA A 41 5.04 7.49 -5.68
CA ALA A 41 5.93 8.65 -5.67
C ALA A 41 7.05 8.53 -4.62
N THR A 42 6.78 7.90 -3.47
CA THR A 42 7.76 7.71 -2.39
C THR A 42 8.81 6.64 -2.72
N HIS A 43 8.58 5.74 -3.68
CA HIS A 43 9.55 4.72 -4.08
C HIS A 43 10.60 5.22 -5.09
N ALA A 44 10.35 6.35 -5.75
CA ALA A 44 11.20 6.88 -6.81
C ALA A 44 12.23 7.94 -6.36
N ALA A 45 12.38 8.15 -5.03
CA ALA A 45 13.26 9.16 -4.45
C ALA A 45 14.61 8.58 -3.99
#